data_AF-A0A7Y9I5R5-F1
#
_entry.id   AF-A0A7Y9I5R5-F1
#
_cell.length_a   1.000
_cell.length_b   1.000
_cell.length_c   1.000
_cell.angle_alpha   90.00
_cell.angle_beta   90.00
_cell.angle_gamma   90.00
#
_symmetry.space_group_name_H-M   'P 1'
#
loop_
_entity.id
_entity.type
_entity.pdbx_description
1 polymer ?
#
loop_
_entity_poly.entity_id
_entity_poly.type
_entity_poly.pdbx_seq_one_letter_code
_entity_poly.pdbx_strand_id
1 'polypeptide(L)'
;MNDQQLETALRDLGGRVRVEPVPEDLAERVLARIPDRKQHPVRRFLRRLVIDVRARRRLIAVIIAALIAGLLLASPVRAAVIEWLRVGGIAFRSAPAPSPSSAGTPARPGGPIMIEVADVEAARTMIDFPIGLPAGLGPPTRVAVSQDRRVVELEFETEQGQVLLSEFDGSMIVFVKRNWERLTKVQVHGELAVWLPESHTISYVDPAGVEHTDAARRSGPSLAFETIPDGTGRTITARIEGDLDQERAVELAESLTFP
;
A
#
# COMPACT_ATOMS: atom_id res chain seq x y z
N MET A 1 -29.41 -7.04 -75.05
CA MET A 1 -27.94 -6.98 -75.00
C MET A 1 -27.52 -7.72 -73.74
N ASN A 2 -26.73 -8.79 -73.86
CA ASN A 2 -26.36 -9.64 -72.71
C ASN A 2 -25.04 -9.14 -72.08
N ASP A 3 -24.77 -9.49 -70.83
CA ASP A 3 -23.64 -8.98 -70.04
C ASP A 3 -22.28 -9.18 -70.72
N GLN A 4 -22.05 -10.35 -71.33
CA GLN A 4 -20.81 -10.63 -72.08
C GLN A 4 -20.63 -9.75 -73.32
N GLN A 5 -21.74 -9.34 -73.96
CA GLN A 5 -21.68 -8.44 -75.12
C GLN A 5 -21.38 -7.01 -74.67
N LEU A 6 -21.92 -6.59 -73.52
CA LEU A 6 -21.63 -5.30 -72.91
C LEU A 6 -20.15 -5.22 -72.49
N GLU A 7 -19.64 -6.28 -71.85
CA GLU A 7 -18.25 -6.33 -71.40
C GLU A 7 -17.26 -6.31 -72.58
N THR A 8 -17.57 -7.02 -73.65
CA THR A 8 -16.74 -7.04 -74.87
C THR A 8 -16.76 -5.66 -75.55
N ALA A 9 -17.92 -5.02 -75.64
CA ALA A 9 -18.05 -3.68 -76.20
C ALA A 9 -17.31 -2.63 -75.36
N LEU A 10 -17.36 -2.73 -74.02
CA LEU A 10 -16.65 -1.83 -73.11
C LEU A 10 -15.12 -2.00 -73.20
N ARG A 11 -14.65 -3.24 -73.36
CA ARG A 11 -13.21 -3.55 -73.49
C ARG A 11 -12.65 -3.05 -74.83
N ASP A 12 -13.41 -3.22 -75.90
CA ASP A 12 -13.09 -2.68 -77.23
C ASP A 12 -13.12 -1.14 -77.26
N LEU A 13 -14.08 -0.53 -76.55
CA LEU A 13 -14.14 0.92 -76.36
C LEU A 13 -12.92 1.43 -75.57
N GLY A 14 -12.53 0.76 -74.49
CA GLY A 14 -11.36 1.10 -73.68
C GLY A 14 -10.05 1.06 -74.48
N GLY A 15 -9.93 0.16 -75.46
CA GLY A 15 -8.76 0.11 -76.35
C GLY A 15 -8.68 1.25 -77.36
N ARG A 16 -9.79 1.95 -77.63
CA ARG A 16 -9.86 3.05 -78.60
C ARG A 16 -9.86 4.44 -77.96
N VAL A 17 -10.13 4.52 -76.66
CA VAL A 17 -10.11 5.78 -75.92
C VAL A 17 -8.66 6.17 -75.64
N ARG A 18 -8.16 7.15 -76.39
CA ARG A 18 -6.91 7.84 -76.03
C ARG A 18 -7.20 8.79 -74.87
N VAL A 19 -6.57 8.52 -73.73
CA VAL A 19 -6.58 9.43 -72.58
C VAL A 19 -5.41 10.40 -72.77
N GLU A 20 -5.73 11.69 -72.90
CA GLU A 20 -4.72 12.75 -72.92
C GLU A 20 -3.94 12.74 -71.58
N PRO A 21 -2.61 12.89 -71.58
CA PRO A 21 -1.85 12.96 -70.34
C PRO A 21 -2.38 14.07 -69.44
N VAL A 22 -2.56 13.75 -68.16
CA VAL A 22 -3.05 14.70 -67.16
C VAL A 22 -2.04 15.84 -67.03
N PRO A 23 -2.43 17.12 -67.23
CA PRO A 23 -1.53 18.24 -67.02
C PRO A 23 -1.03 18.26 -65.57
N GLU A 24 0.27 18.47 -65.36
CA GLU A 24 0.87 18.47 -64.02
C GLU A 24 0.24 19.49 -63.06
N ASP A 25 -0.37 20.54 -63.62
CA ASP A 25 -0.99 21.64 -62.87
C ASP A 25 -2.52 21.49 -62.68
N LEU A 26 -3.10 20.34 -63.05
CA LEU A 26 -4.54 20.09 -62.87
C LEU A 26 -4.95 20.18 -61.40
N ALA A 27 -4.11 19.67 -60.49
CA ALA A 27 -4.38 19.70 -59.05
C ALA A 27 -4.48 21.14 -58.53
N GLU A 28 -3.56 22.02 -58.94
CA GLU A 28 -3.60 23.43 -58.57
C GLU A 28 -4.81 24.15 -59.16
N ARG A 29 -5.14 23.88 -60.43
CA ARG A 29 -6.32 24.49 -61.08
C ARG A 29 -7.63 24.06 -60.41
N VAL A 30 -7.75 22.80 -59.98
CA VAL A 30 -8.92 22.31 -59.25
C VAL A 30 -9.01 22.96 -57.88
N LEU A 31 -7.91 23.03 -57.12
CA LEU A 31 -7.87 23.66 -55.80
C LEU A 31 -8.20 25.15 -55.87
N ALA A 32 -7.72 25.86 -56.90
CA ALA A 32 -8.03 27.27 -57.12
C ALA A 32 -9.49 27.50 -57.55
N ARG A 33 -10.16 26.48 -58.12
CA ARG A 33 -11.55 26.57 -58.60
C ARG A 33 -12.58 26.21 -57.54
N ILE A 34 -12.19 25.59 -56.42
CA ILE A 34 -13.10 25.31 -55.30
C ILE A 34 -13.44 26.65 -54.63
N PRO A 35 -14.69 27.16 -54.74
CA PRO A 35 -15.04 28.42 -54.14
C PRO A 35 -15.03 28.28 -52.61
N ASP A 36 -14.37 29.24 -51.97
CA ASP A 36 -14.20 29.35 -50.52
C ASP A 36 -15.54 29.20 -49.81
N ARG A 37 -15.77 28.03 -49.19
CA ARG A 37 -17.06 27.65 -48.62
C ARG A 37 -17.26 28.47 -47.34
N LYS A 38 -18.07 29.54 -47.45
CA LYS A 38 -18.51 30.46 -46.40
C LYS A 38 -18.47 29.83 -45.00
N GLN A 39 -17.64 30.41 -44.14
CA GLN A 39 -17.36 29.95 -42.78
C GLN A 39 -18.64 30.01 -41.92
N HIS A 40 -19.21 28.85 -41.57
CA HIS A 40 -20.40 28.78 -40.70
C HIS A 40 -20.09 29.23 -39.25
N PRO A 41 -20.97 30.03 -38.61
CA PRO A 41 -20.78 30.56 -37.26
C PRO A 41 -20.65 29.48 -36.18
N VAL A 42 -21.16 28.27 -36.44
CA VAL A 42 -21.10 27.10 -35.55
C VAL A 42 -19.66 26.65 -35.29
N ARG A 43 -18.77 26.75 -36.28
CA ARG A 43 -17.35 26.40 -36.10
C ARG A 43 -16.63 27.39 -35.19
N ARG A 44 -17.04 28.66 -35.15
CA ARG A 44 -16.43 29.68 -34.27
C ARG A 44 -16.80 29.46 -32.81
N PHE A 45 -18.04 29.04 -32.55
CA PHE A 45 -18.53 28.68 -31.20
C PHE A 45 -17.85 27.41 -30.68
N LEU A 46 -17.76 26.36 -31.51
CA LEU A 46 -17.04 25.13 -31.16
C LEU A 46 -15.54 25.39 -30.96
N ARG A 47 -14.90 26.25 -31.78
CA ARG A 47 -13.49 26.64 -31.57
C ARG A 47 -13.31 27.38 -30.26
N ARG A 48 -14.22 28.30 -29.88
CA ARG A 48 -14.17 28.99 -28.58
C ARG A 48 -14.33 28.01 -27.42
N LEU A 49 -15.26 27.05 -27.50
CA LEU A 49 -15.45 26.03 -26.46
C LEU A 49 -14.23 25.10 -26.32
N VAL A 50 -13.63 24.67 -27.45
CA VAL A 50 -12.43 23.81 -27.46
C VAL A 50 -11.19 24.59 -27.02
N ILE A 51 -11.10 25.88 -27.34
CA ILE A 51 -10.06 26.78 -26.82
C ILE A 51 -10.25 26.97 -25.33
N ASP A 52 -11.48 27.13 -24.82
CA ASP A 52 -11.77 27.21 -23.39
C ASP A 52 -11.39 25.93 -22.65
N VAL A 53 -11.71 24.75 -23.20
CA VAL A 53 -11.34 23.47 -22.58
C VAL A 53 -9.83 23.24 -22.65
N ARG A 54 -9.15 23.58 -23.75
CA ARG A 54 -7.69 23.48 -23.85
C ARG A 54 -6.98 24.52 -22.99
N ALA A 55 -7.50 25.74 -22.88
CA ALA A 55 -6.96 26.80 -22.03
C ALA A 55 -7.18 26.45 -20.56
N ARG A 56 -8.35 25.92 -20.19
CA ARG A 56 -8.62 25.37 -18.85
C ARG A 56 -7.74 24.17 -18.53
N ARG A 57 -7.54 23.23 -19.47
CA ARG A 57 -6.61 22.10 -19.30
C ARG A 57 -5.16 22.56 -19.18
N ARG A 58 -4.75 23.57 -19.95
CA ARG A 58 -3.41 24.18 -19.84
C ARG A 58 -3.25 24.92 -18.52
N LEU A 59 -4.27 25.64 -18.05
CA LEU A 59 -4.27 26.31 -16.75
C LEU A 59 -4.18 25.27 -15.61
N ILE A 60 -4.97 24.20 -15.69
CA ILE A 60 -4.92 23.08 -14.74
C ILE A 60 -3.53 22.41 -14.78
N ALA A 61 -2.99 22.16 -15.97
CA ALA A 61 -1.65 21.59 -16.11
C ALA A 61 -0.56 22.53 -15.57
N VAL A 62 -0.70 23.84 -15.75
CA VAL A 62 0.21 24.85 -15.17
C VAL A 62 0.07 24.92 -13.66
N ILE A 63 -1.15 24.85 -13.11
CA ILE A 63 -1.39 24.79 -11.67
C ILE A 63 -0.81 23.50 -11.07
N ILE A 64 -1.02 22.35 -11.73
CA ILE A 64 -0.44 21.06 -11.32
C ILE A 64 1.08 21.11 -11.43
N ALA A 65 1.65 21.65 -12.51
CA ALA A 65 3.09 21.79 -12.67
C ALA A 65 3.69 22.77 -11.67
N ALA A 66 2.99 23.87 -11.34
CA ALA A 66 3.40 24.81 -10.30
C ALA A 66 3.27 24.22 -8.89
N LEU A 67 2.26 23.37 -8.65
CA LEU A 67 2.12 22.59 -7.42
C LEU A 67 3.25 21.57 -7.30
N ILE A 68 3.53 20.80 -8.36
CA ILE A 68 4.61 19.81 -8.40
C ILE A 68 5.97 20.51 -8.27
N ALA A 69 6.19 21.62 -8.98
CA ALA A 69 7.41 22.41 -8.86
C ALA A 69 7.55 23.03 -7.46
N GLY A 70 6.48 23.56 -6.87
CA GLY A 70 6.47 24.05 -5.49
C GLY A 70 6.77 22.93 -4.48
N LEU A 71 6.24 21.73 -4.72
CA LEU A 71 6.49 20.53 -3.92
C LEU A 71 7.93 20.02 -4.06
N LEU A 72 8.55 20.20 -5.24
CA LEU A 72 9.94 19.82 -5.53
C LEU A 72 10.97 20.86 -5.04
N LEU A 73 10.62 22.15 -5.04
CA LEU A 73 11.47 23.22 -4.49
C LEU A 73 11.42 23.29 -2.95
N ALA A 74 10.41 22.69 -2.32
CA ALA A 74 10.42 22.45 -0.89
C ALA A 74 11.37 21.28 -0.57
N SER A 75 12.63 21.61 -0.25
CA SER A 75 13.66 20.70 0.26
C SER A 75 13.20 19.68 1.35
N PRO A 76 12.17 19.91 2.19
CA PRO A 76 11.69 18.91 3.15
C PRO A 76 10.95 17.72 2.52
N VAL A 77 10.41 17.84 1.30
CA VAL A 77 9.49 16.82 0.76
C VAL A 77 10.22 15.64 0.13
N ARG A 78 11.43 15.86 -0.43
CA ARG A 78 12.30 14.74 -0.85
C ARG A 78 12.74 13.89 0.33
N ALA A 79 13.04 14.51 1.47
CA ALA A 79 13.33 13.80 2.70
C ALA A 79 12.08 13.06 3.19
N ALA A 80 10.93 13.73 3.25
CA ALA A 80 9.68 13.14 3.74
C ALA A 80 9.17 11.97 2.88
N VAL A 81 9.36 11.96 1.55
CA VAL A 81 8.91 10.84 0.71
C VAL A 81 9.87 9.66 0.78
N ILE A 82 11.18 9.91 0.88
CA ILE A 82 12.17 8.85 1.11
C ILE A 82 12.04 8.29 2.54
N GLU A 83 11.69 9.14 3.51
CA GLU A 83 11.36 8.76 4.89
C GLU A 83 10.03 8.01 4.96
N TRP A 84 9.01 8.39 4.19
CA TRP A 84 7.74 7.66 4.10
C TRP A 84 7.85 6.31 3.38
N LEU A 85 8.84 6.13 2.50
CA LEU A 85 9.21 4.82 1.92
C LEU A 85 10.12 3.99 2.84
N ARG A 86 10.73 4.59 3.86
CA ARG A 86 11.58 3.92 4.87
C ARG A 86 10.91 3.77 6.24
N VAL A 87 9.75 4.40 6.43
CA VAL A 87 8.93 4.33 7.64
C VAL A 87 7.58 3.79 7.17
N GLY A 88 7.37 2.49 7.42
CA GLY A 88 6.17 1.74 7.04
C GLY A 88 4.88 2.50 7.35
N GLY A 89 3.87 2.35 6.48
CA GLY A 89 2.67 3.18 6.42
C GLY A 89 1.97 3.44 7.76
N ILE A 90 2.23 4.61 8.35
CA ILE A 90 1.54 5.08 9.55
C ILE A 90 0.37 5.97 9.13
N ALA A 91 -0.87 5.48 9.29
CA ALA A 91 -2.09 6.27 9.11
C ALA A 91 -2.70 6.65 10.47
N PHE A 92 -2.83 7.95 10.73
CA PHE A 92 -3.32 8.49 12.00
C PHE A 92 -4.83 8.75 11.98
N ARG A 93 -5.57 8.18 12.94
CA ARG A 93 -6.86 8.75 13.38
C ARG A 93 -6.88 8.91 14.90
N SER A 94 -7.44 10.02 15.38
CA SER A 94 -7.65 10.26 16.80
C SER A 94 -9.07 9.85 17.18
N ALA A 95 -9.22 8.92 18.13
CA ALA A 95 -10.49 8.70 18.81
C ALA A 95 -10.57 9.63 20.05
N PRO A 96 -11.69 10.36 20.27
CA PRO A 96 -11.93 11.07 21.52
C PRO A 96 -12.17 10.08 22.66
N ALA A 97 -11.86 10.49 23.91
CA ALA A 97 -12.18 9.72 25.11
C ALA A 97 -13.70 9.41 25.17
N PRO A 98 -14.11 8.20 25.57
CA PRO A 98 -15.52 7.84 25.63
C PRO A 98 -16.25 8.72 26.65
N SER A 99 -17.22 9.50 26.18
CA SER A 99 -18.26 10.07 27.05
C SER A 99 -19.22 8.96 27.48
N PRO A 100 -19.76 9.00 28.70
CA PRO A 100 -20.70 7.98 29.16
C PRO A 100 -22.02 8.10 28.39
N SER A 101 -22.46 6.97 27.84
CA SER A 101 -23.82 6.68 27.35
C SER A 101 -24.18 7.05 25.90
N SER A 102 -24.16 6.04 25.03
CA SER A 102 -25.30 5.68 24.18
C SER A 102 -25.13 4.23 23.73
N ALA A 103 -26.21 3.46 23.87
CA ALA A 103 -26.27 2.03 23.64
C ALA A 103 -25.86 1.66 22.20
N GLY A 104 -25.10 0.58 22.07
CA GLY A 104 -24.77 -0.03 20.79
C GLY A 104 -23.48 -0.84 20.84
N THR A 105 -23.62 -2.13 21.17
CA THR A 105 -22.61 -3.20 21.09
C THR A 105 -21.43 -3.07 22.07
N PRO A 106 -21.24 -4.02 23.01
CA PRO A 106 -20.06 -4.01 23.86
C PRO A 106 -18.82 -4.25 23.00
N ALA A 107 -17.99 -3.22 22.86
CA ALA A 107 -16.57 -3.40 22.51
C ALA A 107 -15.97 -4.26 23.64
N ARG A 108 -15.66 -5.52 23.32
CA ARG A 108 -15.11 -6.47 24.29
C ARG A 108 -13.74 -5.95 24.75
N PRO A 109 -13.51 -5.75 26.05
CA PRO A 109 -12.17 -5.48 26.56
C PRO A 109 -11.34 -6.76 26.45
N GLY A 110 -10.13 -6.65 25.86
CA GLY A 110 -9.06 -7.64 25.99
C GLY A 110 -8.97 -8.67 24.86
N GLY A 111 -8.06 -8.41 23.92
CA GLY A 111 -7.38 -9.38 23.03
C GLY A 111 -8.23 -10.29 22.12
N PRO A 112 -7.62 -10.90 21.10
CA PRO A 112 -8.23 -11.98 20.34
C PRO A 112 -8.43 -13.23 21.23
N ILE A 113 -9.42 -14.06 20.88
CA ILE A 113 -9.60 -15.38 21.50
C ILE A 113 -8.52 -16.31 20.92
N MET A 114 -7.69 -16.90 21.80
CA MET A 114 -6.59 -17.78 21.42
C MET A 114 -6.99 -19.26 21.48
N ILE A 115 -6.54 -20.04 20.50
CA ILE A 115 -6.72 -21.48 20.38
C ILE A 115 -5.34 -22.12 20.51
N GLU A 116 -5.14 -22.96 21.53
CA GLU A 116 -3.90 -23.70 21.70
C GLU A 116 -3.76 -24.81 20.65
N VAL A 117 -2.55 -24.96 20.11
CA VAL A 117 -2.22 -25.94 19.08
C VAL A 117 -1.00 -26.76 19.50
N ALA A 118 -0.80 -27.91 18.86
CA ALA A 118 0.21 -28.87 19.29
C ALA A 118 1.65 -28.35 19.16
N ASP A 119 1.96 -27.67 18.05
CA ASP A 119 3.30 -27.17 17.74
C ASP A 119 3.25 -26.04 16.70
N VAL A 120 4.43 -25.50 16.36
CA VAL A 120 4.59 -24.41 15.39
C VAL A 120 4.18 -24.84 13.97
N GLU A 121 4.36 -26.11 13.60
CA GLU A 121 3.96 -26.59 12.27
C GLU A 121 2.43 -26.64 12.15
N ALA A 122 1.73 -27.06 13.19
CA ALA A 122 0.28 -26.96 13.26
C ALA A 122 -0.18 -25.49 13.14
N ALA A 123 0.49 -24.56 13.83
CA ALA A 123 0.20 -23.12 13.71
C ALA A 123 0.39 -22.61 12.27
N ARG A 124 1.46 -23.02 11.58
CA ARG A 124 1.73 -22.65 10.17
C ARG A 124 0.64 -23.11 9.21
N THR A 125 -0.06 -24.20 9.51
CA THR A 125 -1.21 -24.63 8.69
C THR A 125 -2.48 -23.80 8.93
N MET A 126 -2.54 -23.04 10.02
CA MET A 126 -3.71 -22.27 10.43
C MET A 126 -3.63 -20.79 10.04
N ILE A 127 -2.44 -20.22 9.91
CA ILE A 127 -2.23 -18.80 9.61
C ILE A 127 -1.65 -18.58 8.21
N ASP A 128 -1.88 -17.39 7.65
CA ASP A 128 -1.48 -17.05 6.27
C ASP A 128 -0.17 -16.23 6.18
N PHE A 129 0.53 -16.03 7.30
CA PHE A 129 1.82 -15.32 7.38
C PHE A 129 2.89 -16.24 7.98
N PRO A 130 4.19 -16.05 7.66
CA PRO A 130 5.24 -16.90 8.21
C PRO A 130 5.42 -16.64 9.71
N ILE A 131 5.78 -17.69 10.46
CA ILE A 131 6.05 -17.61 11.91
C ILE A 131 7.57 -17.56 12.11
N GLY A 132 8.03 -16.53 12.80
CA GLY A 132 9.44 -16.35 13.18
C GLY A 132 9.78 -17.10 14.46
N LEU A 133 10.99 -17.65 14.55
CA LEU A 133 11.50 -18.24 15.78
C LEU A 133 12.83 -17.59 16.19
N PRO A 134 12.98 -17.14 17.45
CA PRO A 134 14.24 -16.61 17.95
C PRO A 134 15.26 -17.73 18.15
N ALA A 135 16.51 -17.47 17.82
CA ALA A 135 17.58 -18.44 18.02
C ALA A 135 17.90 -18.62 19.51
N GLY A 136 18.22 -19.85 19.91
CA GLY A 136 18.73 -20.15 21.25
C GLY A 136 17.69 -20.31 22.36
N LEU A 137 16.39 -20.09 22.10
CA LEU A 137 15.32 -20.39 23.07
C LEU A 137 14.81 -21.84 23.02
N GLY A 138 15.23 -22.62 22.01
CA GLY A 138 14.68 -23.95 21.77
C GLY A 138 13.23 -23.92 21.27
N PRO A 139 12.51 -25.06 21.32
CA PRO A 139 11.10 -25.10 20.92
C PRO A 139 10.21 -24.40 21.96
N PRO A 140 9.10 -23.76 21.53
CA PRO A 140 8.13 -23.20 22.46
C PRO A 140 7.44 -24.30 23.27
N THR A 141 7.16 -24.01 24.53
CA THR A 141 6.41 -24.88 25.45
C THR A 141 4.90 -24.79 25.24
N ARG A 142 4.41 -23.65 24.71
CA ARG A 142 3.01 -23.45 24.34
C ARG A 142 2.92 -22.66 23.04
N VAL A 143 2.00 -23.08 22.17
CA VAL A 143 1.71 -22.42 20.90
C VAL A 143 0.21 -22.16 20.85
N ALA A 144 -0.18 -20.91 20.57
CA ALA A 144 -1.58 -20.55 20.41
C ALA A 144 -1.79 -19.64 19.20
N VAL A 145 -2.90 -19.83 18.50
CA VAL A 145 -3.28 -19.05 17.32
C VAL A 145 -4.62 -18.39 17.60
N SER A 146 -4.77 -17.11 17.25
CA SER A 146 -6.04 -16.44 17.39
C SER A 146 -7.13 -17.07 16.51
N GLN A 147 -8.37 -17.02 16.96
CA GLN A 147 -9.51 -17.57 16.21
C GLN A 147 -9.67 -16.94 14.81
N ASP A 148 -9.24 -15.69 14.65
CA ASP A 148 -9.21 -14.95 13.38
C ASP A 148 -7.92 -15.16 12.57
N ARG A 149 -6.99 -16.01 13.05
CA ARG A 149 -5.76 -16.45 12.37
C ARG A 149 -4.75 -15.35 12.06
N ARG A 150 -4.81 -14.26 12.83
CA ARG A 150 -3.96 -13.06 12.65
C ARG A 150 -2.89 -12.90 13.70
N VAL A 151 -2.98 -13.62 14.81
CA VAL A 151 -2.03 -13.58 15.89
C VAL A 151 -1.56 -15.00 16.19
N VAL A 152 -0.24 -15.17 16.32
CA VAL A 152 0.35 -16.35 16.95
C VAL A 152 1.07 -15.93 18.21
N GLU A 153 0.87 -16.69 19.28
CA GLU A 153 1.55 -16.54 20.56
C GLU A 153 2.41 -17.80 20.79
N LEU A 154 3.70 -17.59 21.04
CA LEU A 154 4.70 -18.62 21.32
C LEU A 154 5.30 -18.37 22.69
N GLU A 155 5.12 -19.30 23.60
CA GLU A 155 5.68 -19.23 24.95
C GLU A 155 6.91 -20.13 25.05
N PHE A 156 7.98 -19.61 25.64
CA PHE A 156 9.24 -20.30 25.83
C PHE A 156 9.58 -20.31 27.32
N GLU A 157 10.08 -21.44 27.82
CA GLU A 157 10.70 -21.52 29.14
C GLU A 157 12.22 -21.38 29.00
N THR A 158 12.79 -20.41 29.72
CA THR A 158 14.24 -20.15 29.74
C THR A 158 14.76 -20.23 31.16
N GLU A 159 16.08 -20.32 31.34
CA GLU A 159 16.70 -20.27 32.66
C GLU A 159 16.40 -18.96 33.42
N GLN A 160 16.19 -17.86 32.68
CA GLN A 160 15.87 -16.55 33.25
C GLN A 160 14.36 -16.32 33.47
N GLY A 161 13.51 -17.25 33.04
CA GLY A 161 12.05 -17.15 33.15
C GLY A 161 11.32 -17.38 31.84
N GLN A 162 10.02 -17.09 31.82
CA GLN A 162 9.19 -17.29 30.63
C GLN A 162 9.27 -16.09 29.68
N VAL A 163 9.38 -16.38 28.39
CA VAL A 163 9.34 -15.41 27.30
C VAL A 163 8.11 -15.69 26.43
N LEU A 164 7.31 -14.67 26.14
CA LEU A 164 6.19 -14.74 25.22
C LEU A 164 6.52 -13.92 23.97
N LEU A 165 6.51 -14.57 22.81
CA LEU A 165 6.56 -13.93 21.51
C LEU A 165 5.14 -13.89 20.93
N SER A 166 4.65 -12.70 20.60
CA SER A 166 3.41 -12.50 19.85
C SER A 166 3.73 -11.93 18.48
N GLU A 167 3.26 -12.57 17.41
CA GLU A 167 3.40 -12.09 16.04
C GLU A 167 2.02 -11.80 15.44
N PHE A 168 1.90 -10.64 14.80
CA PHE A 168 0.66 -10.09 14.27
C PHE A 168 0.78 -9.88 12.76
N ASP A 169 -0.23 -10.31 12.00
CA ASP A 169 -0.36 -10.01 10.56
C ASP A 169 -0.73 -8.54 10.36
N GLY A 170 0.28 -7.67 10.28
CA GLY A 170 0.06 -6.25 10.09
C GLY A 170 1.17 -5.34 10.58
N SER A 171 0.97 -4.05 10.33
CA SER A 171 1.88 -2.98 10.70
C SER A 171 1.46 -2.34 12.01
N MET A 172 2.42 -2.10 12.89
CA MET A 172 2.24 -1.52 14.21
C MET A 172 1.77 -0.07 14.09
N ILE A 173 0.64 0.22 14.72
CA ILE A 173 0.20 1.57 15.02
C ILE A 173 0.69 1.92 16.42
N VAL A 174 1.84 2.57 16.50
CA VAL A 174 2.22 3.18 17.77
C VAL A 174 1.32 4.41 17.96
N PHE A 175 0.37 4.35 18.91
CA PHE A 175 -0.51 5.46 19.26
C PHE A 175 0.26 6.57 19.99
N VAL A 176 0.93 7.40 19.21
CA VAL A 176 1.85 8.39 19.71
C VAL A 176 1.28 9.79 19.51
N LYS A 177 0.41 10.19 20.42
CA LYS A 177 0.01 11.61 20.52
C LYS A 177 0.28 12.26 21.87
N ARG A 178 0.82 11.53 22.85
CA ARG A 178 1.19 12.12 24.16
C ARG A 178 2.49 11.63 24.79
N ASN A 179 3.06 10.50 24.35
CA ASN A 179 4.19 9.86 25.04
C ASN A 179 5.40 9.51 24.14
N TRP A 180 5.52 10.02 22.90
CA TRP A 180 6.67 9.68 22.02
C TRP A 180 8.04 9.93 22.66
N GLU A 181 8.13 11.04 23.39
CA GLU A 181 9.35 11.46 24.06
C GLU A 181 9.66 10.61 25.29
N ARG A 182 8.69 9.82 25.76
CA ARG A 182 8.82 8.92 26.92
C ARG A 182 9.01 7.46 26.51
N LEU A 183 8.86 7.14 25.23
CA LEU A 183 9.13 5.80 24.71
C LEU A 183 10.64 5.64 24.50
N THR A 184 11.18 4.53 24.98
CA THR A 184 12.58 4.20 24.74
C THR A 184 12.69 3.59 23.34
N LYS A 185 13.31 4.33 22.43
CA LYS A 185 13.50 3.89 21.05
C LYS A 185 14.79 3.10 20.96
N VAL A 186 14.70 1.94 20.34
CA VAL A 186 15.84 1.06 20.07
C VAL A 186 15.83 0.68 18.60
N GLN A 187 16.82 -0.10 18.18
CA GLN A 187 16.87 -0.63 16.83
C GLN A 187 16.94 -2.15 16.87
N VAL A 188 16.25 -2.79 15.93
CA VAL A 188 16.38 -4.22 15.63
C VAL A 188 16.73 -4.29 14.15
N HIS A 189 17.88 -4.86 13.82
CA HIS A 189 18.39 -4.89 12.44
C HIS A 189 18.49 -3.51 11.76
N GLY A 190 18.71 -2.45 12.54
CA GLY A 190 18.78 -1.07 12.03
C GLY A 190 17.42 -0.41 11.77
N GLU A 191 16.32 -1.12 12.01
CA GLU A 191 14.95 -0.60 11.93
C GLU A 191 14.43 -0.18 13.30
N LEU A 192 13.50 0.78 13.32
CA LEU A 192 12.97 1.34 14.56
C LEU A 192 12.17 0.30 15.35
N ALA A 193 12.51 0.16 16.63
CA ALA A 193 11.77 -0.64 17.60
C ALA A 193 11.48 0.17 18.87
N VAL A 194 10.50 -0.27 19.65
CA VAL A 194 10.03 0.42 20.84
C VAL A 194 10.16 -0.47 22.06
N TRP A 195 10.99 -0.05 23.02
CA TRP A 195 11.10 -0.66 24.33
C TRP A 195 10.08 -0.05 25.31
N LEU A 196 9.35 -0.91 25.99
CA LEU A 196 8.25 -0.59 26.88
C LEU A 196 8.56 -1.22 28.24
N PRO A 197 9.08 -0.46 29.22
CA PRO A 197 9.48 -1.01 30.53
C PRO A 197 8.29 -1.41 31.41
N GLU A 198 7.08 -0.98 31.05
CA GLU A 198 5.82 -1.32 31.71
C GLU A 198 4.87 -2.00 30.71
N SER A 199 3.81 -2.61 31.21
CA SER A 199 2.76 -3.23 30.39
C SER A 199 2.06 -2.19 29.50
N HIS A 200 2.03 -2.41 28.19
CA HIS A 200 1.43 -1.50 27.22
C HIS A 200 0.58 -2.25 26.19
N THR A 201 -0.52 -1.62 25.80
CA THR A 201 -1.34 -2.07 24.66
C THR A 201 -0.63 -1.74 23.35
N ILE A 202 -0.64 -2.69 22.41
CA ILE A 202 -0.20 -2.47 21.03
C ILE A 202 -1.44 -2.39 20.15
N SER A 203 -1.40 -1.53 19.14
CA SER A 203 -2.38 -1.56 18.07
C SER A 203 -1.66 -1.80 16.74
N TYR A 204 -2.33 -2.46 15.80
CA TYR A 204 -1.78 -2.75 14.47
C TYR A 204 -2.87 -2.65 13.40
N VAL A 205 -2.49 -2.33 12.16
CA VAL A 205 -3.36 -2.38 10.99
C VAL A 205 -3.08 -3.66 10.22
N ASP A 206 -4.12 -4.42 9.95
CA ASP A 206 -4.03 -5.62 9.13
C ASP A 206 -3.89 -5.31 7.62
N PRO A 207 -3.66 -6.31 6.75
CA PRO A 207 -3.61 -6.11 5.30
C PRO A 207 -4.92 -5.57 4.68
N ALA A 208 -6.06 -5.70 5.36
CA ALA A 208 -7.35 -5.16 4.94
C ALA A 208 -7.58 -3.70 5.37
N GLY A 209 -6.62 -3.09 6.08
CA GLY A 209 -6.73 -1.73 6.60
C GLY A 209 -7.55 -1.59 7.88
N VAL A 210 -7.88 -2.70 8.56
CA VAL A 210 -8.63 -2.70 9.82
C VAL A 210 -7.65 -2.60 10.98
N GLU A 211 -7.94 -1.68 11.90
CA GLU A 211 -7.20 -1.52 13.14
C GLU A 211 -7.63 -2.57 14.18
N HIS A 212 -6.64 -3.20 14.78
CA HIS A 212 -6.78 -4.12 15.89
C HIS A 212 -6.01 -3.57 17.08
N THR A 213 -6.55 -3.78 18.28
CA THR A 213 -5.90 -3.37 19.53
C THR A 213 -5.74 -4.59 20.41
N ASP A 214 -4.49 -4.86 20.79
CA ASP A 214 -4.14 -5.98 21.64
C ASP A 214 -3.40 -5.57 22.91
N ALA A 215 -3.94 -5.98 24.05
CA ALA A 215 -3.33 -5.73 25.35
C ALA A 215 -2.08 -6.59 25.54
N ALA A 216 -1.11 -6.08 26.29
CA ALA A 216 -0.06 -6.94 26.83
C ALA A 216 -0.67 -8.08 27.64
N ARG A 217 -0.15 -9.29 27.46
CA ARG A 217 -0.59 -10.47 28.22
C ARG A 217 0.07 -10.50 29.59
N ARG A 218 1.27 -9.92 29.68
CA ARG A 218 2.07 -9.83 30.90
C ARG A 218 2.14 -8.39 31.38
N SER A 219 2.26 -8.26 32.69
CA SER A 219 2.40 -6.96 33.36
C SER A 219 3.84 -6.39 33.30
N GLY A 220 4.72 -6.98 32.50
CA GLY A 220 6.17 -6.73 32.51
C GLY A 220 6.70 -5.98 31.27
N PRO A 221 8.03 -5.83 31.18
CA PRO A 221 8.69 -5.20 30.05
C PRO A 221 8.41 -5.90 28.73
N SER A 222 8.38 -5.13 27.65
CA SER A 222 8.23 -5.67 26.31
C SER A 222 8.97 -4.86 25.25
N LEU A 223 9.39 -5.55 24.20
CA LEU A 223 9.93 -4.96 22.98
C LEU A 223 8.91 -5.17 21.86
N ALA A 224 8.55 -4.10 21.16
CA ALA A 224 7.67 -4.14 20.00
C ALA A 224 8.42 -3.64 18.75
N PHE A 225 8.34 -4.39 17.66
CA PHE A 225 9.04 -4.06 16.42
C PHE A 225 8.30 -4.60 15.21
N GLU A 226 8.61 -4.05 14.04
CA GLU A 226 8.14 -4.58 12.76
C GLU A 226 9.26 -5.34 12.06
N THR A 227 8.89 -6.34 11.28
CA THR A 227 9.80 -7.06 10.39
C THR A 227 9.09 -7.40 9.09
N ILE A 228 9.86 -7.55 8.01
CA ILE A 228 9.36 -7.94 6.70
C ILE A 228 10.14 -9.19 6.30
N PRO A 229 9.58 -10.38 6.49
CA PRO A 229 10.25 -11.62 6.10
C PRO A 229 10.53 -11.64 4.60
N ASP A 230 11.75 -12.05 4.25
CA ASP A 230 12.21 -12.09 2.86
C ASP A 230 11.25 -12.88 1.96
N GLY A 231 11.02 -12.37 0.76
CA GLY A 231 10.18 -13.02 -0.25
C GLY A 231 8.66 -12.97 0.01
N THR A 232 8.20 -12.46 1.15
CA THR A 232 6.76 -12.36 1.45
C THR A 232 6.14 -11.02 1.05
N GLY A 233 6.90 -9.93 1.17
CA GLY A 233 6.38 -8.57 1.03
C GLY A 233 5.31 -8.21 2.07
N ARG A 234 5.21 -8.98 3.17
CA ARG A 234 4.25 -8.77 4.25
C ARG A 234 4.96 -8.17 5.47
N THR A 235 4.35 -7.18 6.09
CA THR A 235 4.80 -6.65 7.38
C THR A 235 4.21 -7.48 8.50
N ILE A 236 5.07 -7.93 9.41
CA ILE A 236 4.71 -8.59 10.66
C ILE A 236 5.10 -7.65 11.79
N THR A 237 4.16 -7.41 12.71
CA THR A 237 4.48 -6.80 14.00
C THR A 237 4.81 -7.92 14.96
N ALA A 238 5.91 -7.82 15.69
CA ALA A 238 6.30 -8.76 16.73
C ALA A 238 6.41 -8.04 18.09
N ARG A 239 5.99 -8.73 19.15
CA ARG A 239 6.18 -8.31 20.54
C ARG A 239 6.85 -9.43 21.32
N ILE A 240 7.93 -9.10 22.03
CA ILE A 240 8.58 -9.99 23.00
C ILE A 240 8.24 -9.47 24.40
N GLU A 241 7.59 -10.29 25.22
CA GLU A 241 7.27 -10.00 26.63
C GLU A 241 8.01 -10.98 27.55
N GLY A 242 8.52 -10.50 28.69
CA GLY A 242 9.19 -11.35 29.68
C GLY A 242 9.89 -10.54 30.75
N ASP A 243 10.49 -11.22 31.74
CA ASP A 243 11.40 -10.59 32.70
C ASP A 243 12.78 -10.43 32.06
N LEU A 244 12.84 -9.59 31.02
CA LEU A 244 14.01 -9.33 30.20
C LEU A 244 14.44 -7.87 30.37
N ASP A 245 15.74 -7.62 30.29
CA ASP A 245 16.22 -6.28 30.01
C ASP A 245 16.12 -5.94 28.51
N GLN A 246 16.32 -4.67 28.19
CA GLN A 246 16.22 -4.15 26.84
C GLN A 246 17.21 -4.82 25.88
N GLU A 247 18.44 -5.05 26.34
CA GLU A 247 19.53 -5.60 25.53
C GLU A 247 19.21 -7.02 25.12
N ARG A 248 18.78 -7.85 26.07
CA ARG A 248 18.38 -9.23 25.81
C ARG A 248 17.15 -9.32 24.90
N ALA A 249 16.17 -8.43 25.06
CA ALA A 249 15.01 -8.40 24.18
C ALA A 249 15.40 -8.05 22.73
N VAL A 250 16.34 -7.12 22.54
CA VAL A 250 16.88 -6.78 21.21
C VAL A 250 17.66 -7.95 20.62
N GLU A 251 18.52 -8.63 21.39
CA GLU A 251 19.23 -9.82 20.91
C GLU A 251 18.27 -10.91 20.41
N LEU A 252 17.18 -11.17 21.15
CA LEU A 252 16.18 -12.15 20.74
C LEU A 252 15.44 -11.71 19.47
N ALA A 253 15.08 -10.44 19.36
CA ALA A 253 14.46 -9.87 18.17
C ALA A 253 15.39 -9.96 16.94
N GLU A 254 16.69 -9.68 17.11
CA GLU A 254 17.69 -9.81 16.04
C GLU A 254 18.01 -11.25 15.68
N SER A 255 17.69 -12.20 16.55
CA SER A 255 17.85 -13.62 16.30
C SER A 255 16.65 -14.26 15.61
N LEU A 256 15.59 -13.48 15.34
CA LEU A 256 14.34 -13.99 14.77
C LEU A 256 14.57 -14.45 13.33
N THR A 257 14.25 -15.72 13.07
CA THR A 257 14.38 -16.32 11.74
C THR A 257 13.04 -16.82 11.23
N PHE A 258 12.76 -16.53 9.96
CA PHE A 258 11.57 -17.00 9.25
C PHE A 258 11.95 -18.15 8.32
N PRO A 259 11.03 -19.11 8.08
CA PRO A 259 11.24 -20.23 7.16
C PRO A 259 11.35 -19.80 5.69
#